data_AF-A0A5S4VQ01-F1
#
_entry.id   AF-A0A5S4VQ01-F1
#
_cell.length_a   1.000
_cell.length_b   1.000
_cell.length_c   1.000
_cell.angle_alpha   90.00
_cell.angle_beta   90.00
_cell.angle_gamma   90.00
#
_symmetry.space_group_name_H-M   'P 1'
#
loop_
_entity.id
_entity.type
_entity.pdbx_description
1 polymer ?
#
loop_
_entity_poly.entity_id
_entity_poly.type
_entity_poly.pdbx_seq_one_letter_code
_entity_poly.pdbx_strand_id
1 'polypeptide(L)'
;GAFDDLAIDIEKAIDYCIDNDILKEFLKTYRSEVTKSMQLNYEFDRQLELERADAIEEGLEQGIKQGLEQGLEQGLEQGLEQGIELINQLNQILLSEGKYDELQKASKDKEYQKKLLAEYGLLNEKQGE
;
A
#
# COMPACT_ATOMS: atom_id res chain seq x y z
N GLY A 1 17.40 17.36 26.85
CA GLY A 1 16.60 16.69 25.80
C GLY A 1 17.46 15.63 25.14
N ALA A 2 16.96 14.86 24.16
CA ALA A 2 17.71 13.74 23.56
C ALA A 2 19.13 14.09 23.08
N PHE A 3 19.34 15.36 22.73
CA PHE A 3 20.64 15.95 22.37
C PHE A 3 21.66 16.01 23.52
N ASP A 4 21.18 16.41 24.71
CA ASP A 4 22.00 16.45 25.92
C ASP A 4 22.29 15.04 26.43
N ASP A 5 21.33 14.13 26.25
CA ASP A 5 21.43 12.74 26.72
C ASP A 5 22.51 11.96 25.96
N LEU A 6 22.59 12.11 24.63
CA LEU A 6 23.65 11.51 23.82
C LEU A 6 25.04 12.10 24.15
N ALA A 7 25.12 13.42 24.37
CA ALA A 7 26.35 14.07 24.80
C ALA A 7 26.87 13.44 26.09
N ILE A 8 25.98 13.31 27.07
CA ILE A 8 26.27 12.75 28.38
C ILE A 8 26.76 11.30 28.26
N ASP A 9 26.14 10.49 27.41
CA ASP A 9 26.53 9.09 27.25
C ASP A 9 27.86 8.93 26.49
N ILE A 10 28.15 9.78 25.51
CA ILE A 10 29.47 9.82 24.85
C ILE A 10 30.55 10.23 25.87
N GLU A 11 30.28 11.24 26.67
CA GLU A 11 31.22 11.72 27.70
C GLU A 11 31.51 10.64 28.74
N LYS A 12 30.50 9.89 29.21
CA LYS A 12 30.69 8.72 30.09
C LYS A 12 31.54 7.64 29.43
N ALA A 13 31.33 7.36 28.14
CA ALA A 13 32.12 6.38 27.41
C ALA A 13 33.59 6.81 27.27
N ILE A 14 33.83 8.11 27.06
CA ILE A 14 35.18 8.69 27.04
C ILE A 14 35.84 8.57 28.42
N ASP A 15 35.12 8.87 29.50
CA ASP A 15 35.62 8.71 30.88
C ASP A 15 36.03 7.27 31.16
N TYR A 16 35.19 6.31 30.80
CA TYR A 16 35.50 4.89 30.92
C TYR A 16 36.80 4.53 30.17
N CYS A 17 36.98 5.00 28.94
CA CYS A 17 38.19 4.73 28.16
C CYS A 17 39.44 5.33 28.82
N ILE A 18 39.35 6.56 29.33
CA ILE A 18 40.44 7.25 30.04
C ILE A 18 40.82 6.51 31.33
N ASP A 19 39.82 6.06 32.09
CA ASP A 19 40.03 5.36 33.37
C ASP A 19 40.66 3.98 33.18
N ASN A 20 40.44 3.35 32.02
CA ASN A 20 40.99 2.04 31.66
C ASN A 20 42.25 2.13 30.77
N ASP A 21 42.90 3.30 30.68
CA ASP A 21 44.11 3.52 29.86
C ASP A 21 43.94 3.22 28.34
N ILE A 22 42.70 3.26 27.84
CA ILE A 22 42.39 3.08 26.41
C ILE A 22 42.42 4.44 25.72
N LEU A 23 43.40 4.66 24.83
CA LEU A 23 43.56 5.92 24.07
C LEU A 23 43.60 7.18 24.98
N LYS A 24 43.98 7.02 26.24
CA LYS A 24 43.84 8.03 27.29
C LYS A 24 44.40 9.40 26.93
N GLU A 25 45.64 9.47 26.48
CA GLU A 25 46.30 10.75 26.18
C GLU A 25 45.69 11.44 24.94
N PHE A 26 45.21 10.64 23.98
CA PHE A 26 44.44 11.14 22.85
C PHE A 26 43.09 11.70 23.32
N LEU A 27 42.32 10.92 24.09
CA LEU A 27 40.99 11.31 24.55
C LEU A 27 41.03 12.50 25.52
N LYS A 28 42.06 12.64 26.37
CA LYS A 28 42.25 13.84 27.19
C LYS A 28 42.48 15.10 26.35
N THR A 29 43.21 14.97 25.25
CA THR A 29 43.56 16.10 24.39
C THR A 29 42.41 16.50 23.47
N TYR A 30 41.75 15.50 22.86
CA TYR A 30 40.76 15.69 21.79
C TYR A 30 39.32 15.45 22.24
N ARG A 31 39.05 15.34 23.55
CA ARG A 31 37.72 15.06 24.13
C ARG A 31 36.58 15.81 23.46
N SER A 32 36.68 17.14 23.40
CA SER A 32 35.60 17.98 22.86
C SER A 32 35.36 17.73 21.38
N GLU A 33 36.41 17.47 20.61
CA GLU A 33 36.30 17.19 19.18
C GLU A 33 35.68 15.81 18.94
N VAL A 34 36.09 14.81 19.71
CA VAL A 34 35.53 13.46 19.67
C VAL A 34 34.04 13.48 20.00
N THR A 35 33.65 14.14 21.10
CA THR A 35 32.24 14.23 21.49
C THR A 35 31.40 14.90 20.40
N LYS A 36 31.83 16.07 19.91
CA LYS A 36 31.11 16.80 18.85
C LYS A 36 31.03 16.01 17.55
N SER A 37 32.13 15.37 17.13
CA SER A 37 32.15 14.57 15.91
C SER A 37 31.24 13.35 16.02
N MET A 38 31.24 12.67 17.16
CA MET A 38 30.39 11.50 17.38
C MET A 38 28.91 11.87 17.43
N GLN A 39 28.57 12.99 18.07
CA GLN A 39 27.21 13.53 18.07
C GLN A 39 26.73 13.84 16.66
N LEU A 40 27.52 14.60 15.90
CA LEU A 40 27.17 15.01 14.53
C LEU A 40 26.97 13.80 13.62
N ASN A 41 27.86 12.79 13.71
CA ASN A 41 27.75 11.58 12.90
C ASN A 41 26.48 10.80 13.24
N TYR A 42 26.20 10.61 14.55
CA TYR A 42 25.01 9.89 14.99
C TYR A 42 23.71 10.61 14.57
N GLU A 43 23.68 11.94 14.65
CA GLU A 43 22.54 12.74 14.21
C GLU A 43 22.33 12.64 12.71
N PHE A 44 23.41 12.70 11.93
CA PHE A 44 23.34 12.54 10.48
C PHE A 44 22.82 11.16 10.09
N ASP A 45 23.33 10.09 10.73
CA ASP A 45 22.87 8.72 10.48
C ASP A 45 21.38 8.57 10.84
N ARG A 46 20.96 9.10 11.99
CA ARG A 46 19.56 9.08 12.42
C ARG A 46 18.65 9.86 11.48
N GLN A 47 19.09 11.02 11.01
CA GLN A 47 18.33 11.83 10.07
C GLN A 47 18.17 11.10 8.72
N LEU A 48 19.25 10.48 8.24
CA LEU A 48 19.24 9.69 7.01
C LEU A 48 18.30 8.47 7.13
N GLU A 49 18.25 7.83 8.29
CA GLU A 49 17.31 6.74 8.56
C GLU A 49 15.85 7.20 8.53
N LEU A 50 15.55 8.35 9.12
CA LEU A 50 14.21 8.95 9.08
C LEU A 50 13.80 9.29 7.65
N GLU A 51 14.67 9.96 6.90
CA GLU A 51 14.40 10.30 5.50
C GLU A 51 14.17 9.05 4.62
N ARG A 52 14.90 7.96 4.89
CA ARG A 52 14.66 6.68 4.22
C ARG A 52 13.33 6.06 4.61
N ALA A 53 12.97 6.11 5.89
CA ALA A 53 11.70 5.58 6.37
C ALA A 53 10.53 6.33 5.72
N ASP A 54 10.59 7.67 5.71
CA ASP A 54 9.59 8.53 5.08
C ASP A 54 9.48 8.24 3.57
N ALA A 55 10.61 8.13 2.87
CA ALA A 55 10.61 7.81 1.44
C ALA A 55 10.03 6.42 1.13
N ILE A 56 10.27 5.42 1.99
CA ILE A 56 9.69 4.08 1.85
C ILE A 56 8.18 4.14 2.10
N GLU A 57 7.74 4.87 3.13
CA GLU A 57 6.33 5.03 3.47
C GLU A 57 5.57 5.72 2.32
N GLU A 58 6.09 6.84 1.81
CA GLU A 58 5.52 7.55 0.67
C GLU A 58 5.47 6.66 -0.59
N GLY A 59 6.55 5.94 -0.88
CA GLY A 59 6.61 5.03 -2.03
C GLY A 59 5.59 3.88 -1.93
N LEU A 60 5.41 3.32 -0.73
CA LEU A 60 4.42 2.28 -0.48
C LEU A 60 2.99 2.82 -0.61
N GLU A 61 2.70 3.97 -0.01
CA GLU A 61 1.37 4.59 -0.10
C GLU A 61 1.01 4.92 -1.54
N GLN A 62 1.93 5.51 -2.30
CA GLN A 62 1.73 5.80 -3.72
C GLN A 62 1.52 4.52 -4.54
N GLY A 63 2.33 3.49 -4.31
CA GLY A 63 2.22 2.21 -5.00
C GLY A 63 0.88 1.52 -4.74
N ILE A 64 0.43 1.48 -3.48
CA ILE A 64 -0.88 0.92 -3.11
C ILE A 64 -2.01 1.72 -3.76
N LYS A 65 -1.97 3.05 -3.67
CA LYS A 65 -3.01 3.90 -4.23
C LYS A 65 -3.12 3.72 -5.74
N GLN A 66 -2.01 3.76 -6.47
CA GLN A 66 -1.99 3.57 -7.92
C GLN A 66 -2.46 2.17 -8.31
N GLY A 67 -1.98 1.13 -7.62
CA GLY A 67 -2.38 -0.25 -7.90
C GLY A 67 -3.87 -0.49 -7.65
N LEU A 68 -4.43 0.08 -6.57
CA LEU A 68 -5.85 -0.05 -6.25
C LEU A 68 -6.72 0.73 -7.24
N GLU A 69 -6.34 1.95 -7.60
CA GLU A 69 -7.07 2.78 -8.56
C GLU A 69 -7.12 2.10 -9.93
N GLN A 70 -5.97 1.67 -10.46
CA GLN A 70 -5.89 0.97 -11.74
C GLN A 70 -6.65 -0.36 -11.72
N GLY A 71 -6.48 -1.15 -10.66
CA GLY A 71 -7.16 -2.45 -10.53
C GLY A 71 -8.68 -2.31 -10.44
N LEU A 72 -9.16 -1.31 -9.70
CA LEU A 72 -10.59 -1.05 -9.57
C LEU A 72 -11.20 -0.52 -10.87
N GLU A 73 -10.52 0.41 -11.55
CA GLU A 73 -10.96 0.95 -12.83
C GLU A 73 -11.08 -0.16 -13.89
N GLN A 74 -10.03 -0.96 -14.05
CA GLN A 74 -10.02 -2.07 -15.00
C GLN A 74 -11.07 -3.13 -14.66
N GLY A 75 -11.19 -3.51 -13.38
CA GLY A 75 -12.18 -4.49 -12.94
C GLY A 75 -13.62 -4.02 -13.13
N LEU A 76 -13.90 -2.73 -12.88
CA LEU A 76 -15.22 -2.14 -13.08
C LEU A 76 -15.56 -2.03 -14.57
N GLU A 77 -14.63 -1.59 -15.40
CA GLU A 77 -14.80 -1.48 -16.85
C GLU A 77 -15.09 -2.85 -17.46
N GLN A 78 -14.27 -3.85 -17.17
CA GLN A 78 -14.46 -5.23 -17.63
C GLN A 78 -15.79 -5.82 -17.14
N GLY A 79 -16.13 -5.63 -15.86
CA GLY A 79 -17.37 -6.13 -15.29
C GLY A 79 -18.61 -5.48 -15.90
N LEU A 80 -18.55 -4.18 -16.21
CA LEU A 80 -19.64 -3.46 -16.86
C LEU A 80 -19.81 -3.89 -18.31
N GLU A 81 -18.72 -4.00 -19.07
CA GLU A 81 -18.73 -4.44 -20.46
C GLU A 81 -19.30 -5.85 -20.59
N GLN A 82 -18.81 -6.79 -19.76
CA GLN A 82 -19.35 -8.14 -19.68
C GLN A 82 -20.85 -8.14 -19.32
N GLY A 83 -21.25 -7.33 -18.33
CA GLY A 83 -22.65 -7.20 -17.94
C GLY A 83 -23.56 -6.72 -19.07
N ILE A 84 -23.09 -5.73 -19.85
CA ILE A 84 -23.82 -5.23 -21.03
C ILE A 84 -23.92 -6.31 -22.11
N GLU A 85 -22.83 -7.04 -22.38
CA GLU A 85 -22.82 -8.12 -23.36
C GLU A 85 -23.82 -9.22 -22.99
N LEU A 86 -23.82 -9.67 -21.73
CA LEU A 86 -24.76 -10.68 -21.24
C LEU A 86 -26.22 -10.25 -21.39
N ILE A 87 -26.53 -9.00 -21.05
CA ILE A 87 -27.89 -8.45 -21.20
C ILE A 87 -28.28 -8.38 -22.68
N ASN A 88 -27.37 -7.96 -23.56
CA ASN A 88 -27.62 -7.90 -24.99
C ASN A 88 -27.88 -9.30 -25.57
N GLN A 89 -27.08 -10.30 -25.19
CA GLN A 89 -27.27 -11.69 -25.60
C GLN A 89 -28.64 -12.22 -25.13
N LEU A 90 -29.00 -12.00 -23.85
CA LEU A 90 -30.31 -12.39 -23.33
C LEU A 90 -31.45 -11.74 -24.11
N ASN A 91 -31.35 -10.42 -24.36
CA ASN A 91 -32.37 -9.69 -25.09
C ASN A 91 -32.54 -10.23 -26.52
N GLN A 92 -31.44 -10.57 -27.22
CA GLN A 92 -31.50 -11.17 -28.56
C GLN A 92 -32.20 -12.53 -28.55
N ILE A 93 -31.91 -13.38 -27.56
CA ILE A 93 -32.56 -14.69 -27.42
C ILE A 93 -34.06 -14.52 -27.20
N LEU A 94 -34.46 -13.71 -26.21
CA LEU A 94 -35.88 -13.48 -25.89
C LEU A 94 -36.66 -12.86 -27.06
N LEU A 95 -36.04 -11.94 -27.81
CA LEU A 95 -36.64 -11.35 -29.01
C LEU A 95 -36.81 -12.40 -30.12
N SER A 96 -35.81 -13.26 -30.35
CA SER A 96 -35.87 -14.31 -31.37
C SER A 96 -36.91 -15.40 -31.06
N GLU A 97 -37.14 -15.69 -29.78
CA GLU A 97 -38.16 -16.62 -29.30
C GLU A 97 -39.56 -16.00 -29.16
N GLY A 98 -39.70 -14.68 -29.39
CA GLY A 98 -40.97 -13.95 -29.25
C GLY A 98 -41.44 -13.80 -27.79
N LYS A 99 -40.55 -13.94 -26.81
CA LYS A 99 -40.82 -13.90 -25.36
C LYS A 99 -40.86 -12.46 -24.82
N TYR A 100 -41.77 -11.64 -25.36
CA TYR A 100 -41.85 -10.21 -25.00
C TYR A 100 -42.24 -9.96 -23.53
N ASP A 101 -43.07 -10.82 -22.93
CA ASP A 101 -43.48 -10.70 -21.53
C ASP A 101 -42.30 -10.96 -20.57
N GLU A 102 -41.46 -11.95 -20.89
CA GLU A 102 -40.24 -12.25 -20.12
C GLU A 102 -39.23 -11.11 -20.23
N LEU A 103 -39.03 -10.57 -21.45
CA LEU A 103 -38.18 -9.41 -21.69
C LEU A 103 -38.64 -8.20 -20.88
N GLN A 104 -39.95 -7.91 -20.90
CA GLN A 104 -40.52 -6.79 -20.16
C GLN A 104 -40.33 -6.97 -18.64
N LYS A 105 -40.53 -8.19 -18.14
CA LYS A 105 -40.34 -8.49 -16.72
C LYS A 105 -38.86 -8.40 -16.32
N ALA A 106 -37.95 -8.95 -17.12
CA ALA A 106 -36.51 -8.90 -16.88
C ALA A 106 -35.96 -7.48 -16.86
N SER A 107 -36.49 -6.58 -17.71
CA SER A 107 -36.07 -5.17 -17.71
C SER A 107 -36.41 -4.40 -16.42
N LYS A 108 -37.36 -4.89 -15.62
CA LYS A 108 -37.86 -4.25 -14.40
C LYS A 108 -37.43 -4.96 -13.12
N ASP A 109 -37.07 -6.24 -13.22
CA ASP A 109 -36.72 -7.10 -12.10
C ASP A 109 -35.34 -7.71 -12.32
N LYS A 110 -34.36 -7.17 -11.58
CA LYS A 110 -32.96 -7.60 -11.62
C LYS A 110 -32.77 -9.05 -11.19
N GLU A 111 -33.55 -9.54 -10.21
CA GLU A 111 -33.43 -10.93 -9.76
C GLU A 111 -33.98 -11.89 -10.82
N TYR A 112 -35.10 -11.52 -11.43
CA TYR A 112 -35.66 -12.28 -12.53
C TYR A 112 -34.75 -12.28 -13.76
N GLN A 113 -34.14 -11.14 -14.11
CA GLN A 113 -33.12 -11.06 -15.16
C GLN A 113 -31.94 -12.00 -14.88
N LYS A 114 -31.42 -12.01 -13.64
CA LYS A 114 -30.34 -12.92 -13.24
C LYS A 114 -30.74 -14.39 -13.35
N LYS A 115 -31.97 -14.75 -12.96
CA LYS A 115 -32.50 -16.11 -13.11
C LYS A 115 -32.54 -16.53 -14.58
N LEU A 116 -33.07 -15.67 -15.46
CA LEU A 116 -33.07 -15.93 -16.90
C LEU A 116 -31.65 -16.04 -17.47
N LEU A 117 -30.72 -15.17 -17.07
CA LEU A 117 -29.32 -15.29 -17.47
C LEU A 117 -28.72 -16.66 -17.10
N ALA A 118 -29.04 -17.17 -15.90
CA ALA A 118 -28.60 -18.50 -15.48
C ALA A 118 -29.32 -19.63 -16.24
N GLU A 119 -30.63 -19.53 -16.44
CA GLU A 119 -31.44 -20.52 -17.19
C GLU A 119 -30.97 -20.69 -18.64
N TYR A 120 -30.59 -19.58 -19.29
CA TYR A 120 -30.03 -19.58 -20.64
C TYR A 120 -28.52 -19.87 -20.68
N GLY A 121 -27.89 -20.17 -19.54
CA GLY A 121 -26.46 -20.51 -19.44
C GLY A 121 -25.51 -19.34 -19.72
N LEU A 122 -26.01 -18.10 -19.66
CA LEU A 122 -25.25 -16.86 -19.86
C LEU A 122 -24.51 -16.43 -18.58
N LEU A 123 -24.94 -16.91 -17.41
CA LEU A 123 -24.31 -16.61 -16.13
C LEU A 123 -24.01 -17.92 -15.38
N ASN A 124 -22.71 -18.19 -15.17
CA ASN A 124 -22.27 -19.30 -14.32
C ASN A 124 -22.03 -18.80 -12.89
N GLU A 125 -22.70 -19.39 -11.90
CA GLU A 125 -22.56 -19.04 -10.48
C GLU A 125 -21.17 -19.33 -9.87
N LYS A 126 -20.19 -19.77 -10.66
CA LYS A 126 -18.84 -20.18 -10.22
C LYS A 126 -17.71 -19.16 -10.44
N GLN A 127 -18.00 -17.93 -10.86
CA GLN A 127 -16.96 -16.90 -10.98
C GLN A 127 -16.83 -16.14 -9.66
N GLY A 128 -16.13 -16.75 -8.70
CA GLY A 128 -15.90 -16.20 -7.37
C GLY A 128 -15.02 -17.06 -6.45
N GLU A 129 -14.11 -17.87 -7.02
CA GLU A 129 -13.02 -18.53 -6.29
C GLU A 129 -11.67 -17.95 -6.72
#